data_AF-A0A4R0ZHX0-F1
#
_entry.id   AF-A0A4R0ZHX0-F1
#
_cell.length_a   1.000
_cell.length_b   1.000
_cell.length_c   1.000
_cell.angle_alpha   90.00
_cell.angle_beta   90.00
_cell.angle_gamma   90.00
#
_symmetry.space_group_name_H-M   'P 1'
#
loop_
_entity.id
_entity.type
_entity.pdbx_description
1 polymer ?
#
loop_
_entity_poly.entity_id
_entity_poly.type
_entity_poly.pdbx_seq_one_letter_code
_entity_poly.pdbx_strand_id
1 'polypeptide(L)'
;MALSTELGKIKQLHNAEAGVLSLYLSTKPSERDKWEIHLKNELRRLEQEIKNGDEAKLKAFKGVRERAEREIMGNEHKLLRSIVLFAEGNDGLFELHFLQLDVENDFHYGDKPNLDQIERLDAEFPNTGILLAQLDSITAYDTRLGEVEDVVVFDLDLDTDQWRRYQGRGKGGEAASSSQIDQFDSRKEKQVRRFYRDIAGEIRSLHKKHKWNEVVIIGQDRSANLLKDELDIDIERVVNRNLGNAEEEEILRRAFEQ
;
A
#
# COMPACT_ATOMS: atom_id res chain seq x y z
N MET A 1 -6.96 -8.40 -3.25
CA MET A 1 -7.80 -7.19 -3.14
C MET A 1 -7.18 -6.34 -2.04
N ALA A 2 -7.48 -5.04 -1.93
CA ALA A 2 -6.85 -4.23 -0.88
C ALA A 2 -7.48 -4.54 0.49
N LEU A 3 -6.66 -4.56 1.55
CA LEU A 3 -7.06 -4.86 2.93
C LEU A 3 -8.20 -3.95 3.40
N SER A 4 -8.16 -2.68 2.99
CA SER A 4 -9.18 -1.67 3.26
C SER A 4 -10.59 -2.07 2.82
N THR A 5 -10.71 -2.72 1.66
CA THR A 5 -11.99 -3.14 1.08
C THR A 5 -12.52 -4.38 1.80
N GLU A 6 -11.62 -5.19 2.34
CA GLU A 6 -11.95 -6.42 3.06
C GLU A 6 -12.20 -6.21 4.55
N LEU A 7 -11.70 -5.13 5.14
CA LEU A 7 -11.90 -4.80 6.55
C LEU A 7 -13.35 -4.87 7.00
N GLY A 8 -14.30 -4.43 6.16
CA GLY A 8 -15.72 -4.53 6.45
C GLY A 8 -16.20 -5.98 6.62
N LYS A 9 -15.68 -6.92 5.84
CA LYS A 9 -15.95 -8.36 5.96
C LYS A 9 -15.25 -8.95 7.17
N ILE A 10 -13.97 -8.60 7.37
CA ILE A 10 -13.15 -9.11 8.47
C ILE A 10 -13.77 -8.69 9.82
N LYS A 11 -14.25 -7.45 9.95
CA LYS A 11 -14.96 -6.97 11.16
C LYS A 11 -16.20 -7.77 11.54
N GLN A 12 -16.85 -8.40 10.57
CA GLN A 12 -18.07 -9.19 10.80
C GLN A 12 -17.77 -10.66 11.09
N LEU A 13 -16.50 -11.09 10.99
CA LEU A 13 -16.14 -12.47 11.27
C LEU A 13 -16.39 -12.80 12.74
N HIS A 14 -17.12 -13.89 12.93
CA HIS A 14 -17.29 -14.50 14.23
C HIS A 14 -17.39 -16.01 14.04
N ASN A 15 -16.42 -16.74 14.59
CA ASN A 15 -16.35 -18.18 14.47
C ASN A 15 -15.99 -18.78 15.83
N ALA A 16 -17.02 -18.99 16.66
CA ALA A 16 -16.84 -19.53 18.01
C ALA A 16 -16.50 -21.03 18.04
N GLU A 17 -16.81 -21.77 16.97
CA GLU A 17 -16.54 -23.21 16.90
C GLU A 17 -15.10 -23.50 16.47
N ALA A 18 -14.65 -22.85 15.41
CA ALA A 18 -13.34 -23.12 14.82
C ALA A 18 -12.31 -22.06 15.20
N GLY A 19 -12.70 -20.82 15.53
CA GLY A 19 -11.81 -19.70 15.83
C GLY A 19 -11.39 -18.90 14.59
N VAL A 20 -10.80 -17.73 14.84
CA VAL A 20 -10.25 -16.82 13.84
C VAL A 20 -8.82 -16.47 14.27
N LEU A 21 -7.86 -16.74 13.39
CA LEU A 21 -6.47 -16.31 13.52
C LEU A 21 -6.33 -14.89 12.99
N SER A 22 -5.77 -14.02 13.82
CA SER A 22 -5.25 -12.71 13.43
C SER A 22 -3.76 -12.70 13.69
N LEU A 23 -2.99 -12.41 12.66
CA LEU A 23 -1.53 -12.45 12.71
C LEU A 23 -1.00 -11.13 12.18
N TYR A 24 -0.17 -10.50 13.00
CA TYR A 24 0.62 -9.32 12.68
C TYR A 24 2.08 -9.69 12.86
N LEU A 25 2.84 -9.62 11.78
CA LEU A 25 4.25 -9.95 11.79
C LEU A 25 5.06 -8.84 11.12
N SER A 26 6.00 -8.27 11.86
CA SER A 26 6.97 -7.32 11.36
C SER A 26 8.05 -8.03 10.56
N THR A 27 8.27 -7.54 9.34
CA THR A 27 9.31 -7.99 8.41
C THR A 27 10.18 -6.83 7.94
N LYS A 28 10.19 -5.73 8.71
CA LYS A 28 11.02 -4.56 8.47
C LYS A 28 12.50 -4.98 8.34
N PRO A 29 13.35 -4.18 7.65
CA PRO A 29 14.72 -4.59 7.34
C PRO A 29 15.54 -5.07 8.55
N SER A 30 15.32 -4.53 9.74
CA SER A 30 16.02 -4.95 10.97
C SER A 30 15.54 -6.30 11.56
N GLU A 31 14.37 -6.79 11.15
CA GLU A 31 13.76 -8.05 11.62
C GLU A 31 13.65 -9.11 10.51
N ARG A 32 14.09 -8.79 9.29
CA ARG A 32 13.97 -9.66 8.10
C ARG A 32 14.73 -10.98 8.19
N ASP A 33 15.77 -11.07 9.02
CA ASP A 33 16.46 -12.36 9.23
C ASP A 33 15.81 -13.23 10.34
N LYS A 34 14.80 -12.69 11.03
CA LYS A 34 14.21 -13.31 12.22
C LYS A 34 12.70 -13.56 12.10
N TRP A 35 12.03 -13.00 11.10
CA TRP A 35 10.57 -13.11 10.96
C TRP A 35 10.11 -14.57 10.94
N GLU A 36 10.85 -15.49 10.29
CA GLU A 36 10.51 -16.92 10.26
C GLU A 36 10.49 -17.53 11.66
N ILE A 37 11.48 -17.14 12.48
CA ILE A 37 11.62 -17.64 13.84
C ILE A 37 10.48 -17.10 14.70
N HIS A 38 10.15 -15.81 14.56
CA HIS A 38 9.01 -15.19 15.25
C HIS A 38 7.69 -15.85 14.87
N LEU A 39 7.44 -16.04 13.57
CA LEU A 39 6.26 -16.72 13.03
C LEU A 39 6.10 -18.11 13.65
N LYS A 40 7.14 -18.96 13.57
CA LYS A 40 7.09 -20.33 14.09
C LYS A 40 6.92 -20.36 15.61
N ASN A 41 7.59 -19.46 16.34
CA ASN A 41 7.52 -19.41 17.79
C ASN A 41 6.13 -18.99 18.29
N GLU A 42 5.55 -17.93 17.73
CA GLU A 42 4.22 -17.45 18.15
C GLU A 42 3.11 -18.42 17.75
N LEU A 43 3.16 -19.01 16.53
CA LEU A 43 2.21 -20.05 16.14
C LEU A 43 2.31 -21.29 17.04
N ARG A 44 3.52 -21.69 17.44
CA ARG A 44 3.72 -22.80 18.39
C ARG A 44 3.19 -22.45 19.77
N ARG A 45 3.36 -21.21 20.23
CA ARG A 45 2.81 -20.71 21.49
C ARG A 45 1.28 -20.79 21.49
N LEU A 46 0.63 -20.24 20.46
CA LEU A 46 -0.82 -20.33 20.28
C LEU A 46 -1.31 -21.79 20.25
N GLU A 47 -0.57 -22.68 19.58
CA GLU A 47 -0.91 -24.11 19.59
C GLU A 47 -0.92 -24.68 21.01
N GLN A 48 0.07 -24.36 21.85
CA GLN A 48 0.12 -24.84 23.24
C GLN A 48 -1.03 -24.26 24.09
N GLU A 49 -1.39 -23.01 23.87
CA GLU A 49 -2.50 -22.35 24.58
C GLU A 49 -3.84 -23.05 24.23
N ILE A 50 -4.08 -23.33 22.94
CA ILE A 50 -5.30 -24.00 22.47
C ILE A 50 -5.32 -25.48 22.87
N LYS A 51 -4.16 -26.14 22.89
CA LYS A 51 -4.02 -27.57 23.24
C LYS A 51 -4.52 -27.89 24.65
N ASN A 52 -4.47 -26.92 25.56
CA ASN A 52 -5.02 -27.05 26.91
C ASN A 52 -6.54 -26.88 26.98
N GLY A 53 -7.20 -26.61 25.85
CA GLY A 53 -8.63 -26.38 25.71
C GLY A 53 -9.32 -27.38 24.78
N ASP A 54 -10.03 -26.87 23.77
CA ASP A 54 -10.93 -27.64 22.88
C ASP A 54 -10.17 -28.34 21.73
N GLU A 55 -10.33 -29.66 21.63
CA GLU A 55 -9.68 -30.51 20.63
C GLU A 55 -10.15 -30.20 19.20
N ALA A 56 -11.39 -29.75 19.02
CA ALA A 56 -11.91 -29.34 17.72
C ALA A 56 -11.25 -28.04 17.24
N LYS A 57 -11.13 -27.04 18.12
CA LYS A 57 -10.38 -25.80 17.85
C LYS A 57 -8.91 -26.07 17.55
N LEU A 58 -8.29 -27.00 18.27
CA LEU A 58 -6.90 -27.39 18.03
C LEU A 58 -6.71 -27.96 16.62
N LYS A 59 -7.64 -28.80 16.14
CA LYS A 59 -7.58 -29.36 14.79
C LYS A 59 -7.75 -28.27 13.72
N ALA A 60 -8.71 -27.37 13.91
CA ALA A 60 -8.93 -26.25 13.00
C ALA A 60 -7.71 -25.31 12.94
N PHE A 61 -7.16 -24.95 14.11
CA PHE A 61 -5.96 -24.12 14.21
C PHE A 61 -4.75 -24.74 13.51
N LYS A 62 -4.52 -26.05 13.65
CA LYS A 62 -3.42 -26.73 12.94
C LYS A 62 -3.53 -26.61 11.43
N GLY A 63 -4.74 -26.74 10.88
CA GLY A 63 -4.98 -26.55 9.45
C GLY A 63 -4.68 -25.13 9.00
N VAL A 64 -5.16 -24.13 9.75
CA VAL A 64 -4.88 -22.72 9.47
C VAL A 64 -3.39 -22.40 9.57
N ARG A 65 -2.70 -22.92 10.60
CA ARG A 65 -1.27 -22.75 10.80
C ARG A 65 -0.48 -23.28 9.60
N GLU A 66 -0.73 -24.51 9.18
CA GLU A 66 -0.02 -25.12 8.05
C GLU A 66 -0.27 -24.34 6.75
N ARG A 67 -1.49 -23.84 6.55
CA ARG A 67 -1.83 -22.99 5.40
C ARG A 67 -1.12 -21.63 5.48
N ALA A 68 -1.14 -20.99 6.65
CA ALA A 68 -0.48 -19.71 6.91
C ALA A 68 1.02 -19.78 6.65
N GLU A 69 1.70 -20.77 7.23
CA GLU A 69 3.14 -20.98 7.02
C GLU A 69 3.45 -21.22 5.54
N ARG A 70 2.67 -22.06 4.86
CA ARG A 70 2.88 -22.35 3.44
C ARG A 70 2.71 -21.13 2.55
N GLU A 71 1.64 -20.35 2.74
CA GLU A 71 1.35 -19.17 1.93
C GLU A 71 2.35 -18.05 2.19
N ILE A 72 2.72 -17.82 3.45
CA ILE A 72 3.72 -16.80 3.81
C ILE A 72 5.09 -17.18 3.24
N MET A 73 5.57 -18.40 3.47
CA MET A 73 6.86 -18.85 2.96
C MET A 73 6.88 -18.94 1.43
N GLY A 74 5.78 -19.36 0.80
CA GLY A 74 5.66 -19.40 -0.66
C GLY A 74 5.69 -18.02 -1.31
N ASN A 75 5.28 -16.99 -0.58
CA ASN A 75 5.27 -15.60 -1.04
C ASN A 75 6.39 -14.76 -0.40
N GLU A 76 7.48 -15.37 0.07
CA GLU A 76 8.61 -14.66 0.68
C GLU A 76 9.20 -13.55 -0.21
N HIS A 77 9.19 -13.77 -1.53
CA HIS A 77 9.65 -12.79 -2.52
C HIS A 77 8.79 -11.50 -2.57
N LYS A 78 7.60 -11.50 -1.96
CA LYS A 78 6.70 -10.33 -1.85
C LYS A 78 6.80 -9.66 -0.48
N LEU A 79 7.77 -10.04 0.35
CA LEU A 79 7.93 -9.47 1.68
C LEU A 79 8.19 -7.97 1.62
N LEU A 80 7.28 -7.23 2.25
CA LEU A 80 7.41 -5.80 2.48
C LEU A 80 7.90 -5.57 3.92
N ARG A 81 7.32 -4.60 4.62
CA ARG A 81 7.69 -4.24 6.00
C ARG A 81 6.88 -4.98 7.05
N SER A 82 5.70 -5.48 6.69
CA SER A 82 4.91 -6.36 7.54
C SER A 82 4.05 -7.33 6.75
N ILE A 83 3.58 -8.35 7.47
CA ILE A 83 2.60 -9.34 7.03
C ILE A 83 1.41 -9.26 7.96
N VAL A 84 0.22 -9.19 7.38
CA VAL A 84 -1.05 -9.27 8.09
C VAL A 84 -1.86 -10.42 7.52
N LEU A 85 -2.34 -11.31 8.39
CA LEU A 85 -3.15 -12.45 7.98
C LEU A 85 -4.38 -12.55 8.87
N PHE A 86 -5.55 -12.70 8.23
CA PHE A 86 -6.79 -13.10 8.87
C PHE A 86 -7.26 -14.41 8.27
N ALA A 87 -7.43 -15.43 9.12
CA ALA A 87 -7.84 -16.75 8.66
C ALA A 87 -8.81 -17.41 9.63
N GLU A 88 -9.91 -17.94 9.13
CA GLU A 88 -10.82 -18.74 9.93
C GLU A 88 -10.31 -20.18 10.10
N GLY A 89 -10.53 -20.76 11.28
CA GLY A 89 -10.42 -22.20 11.48
C GLY A 89 -11.38 -22.91 10.51
N ASN A 90 -10.86 -23.76 9.62
CA ASN A 90 -11.54 -24.44 8.48
C ASN A 90 -11.36 -23.71 7.13
N ASP A 91 -11.90 -24.27 6.04
CA ASP A 91 -11.83 -23.72 4.66
C ASP A 91 -12.67 -22.43 4.46
N GLY A 92 -12.70 -21.54 5.46
CA GLY A 92 -13.37 -20.25 5.45
C GLY A 92 -12.50 -19.14 4.86
N LEU A 93 -12.69 -17.91 5.35
CA LEU A 93 -11.92 -16.76 4.91
C LEU A 93 -10.41 -16.97 5.18
N PHE A 94 -9.57 -16.58 4.21
CA PHE A 94 -8.12 -16.55 4.34
C PHE A 94 -7.59 -15.36 3.54
N GLU A 95 -7.25 -14.28 4.23
CA GLU A 95 -6.78 -13.02 3.63
C GLU A 95 -5.36 -12.72 4.11
N LEU A 96 -4.40 -12.81 3.18
CA LEU A 96 -2.97 -12.56 3.42
C LEU A 96 -2.55 -11.28 2.71
N HIS A 97 -2.04 -10.33 3.47
CA HIS A 97 -1.66 -9.01 3.01
C HIS A 97 -0.21 -8.71 3.40
N PHE A 98 0.54 -8.11 2.48
CA PHE A 98 1.91 -7.66 2.69
C PHE A 98 1.89 -6.13 2.66
N LEU A 99 2.24 -5.48 3.76
CA LEU A 99 2.08 -4.03 3.89
C LEU A 99 3.43 -3.30 3.94
N GLN A 100 3.45 -2.08 3.43
CA GLN A 100 4.57 -1.14 3.56
C GLN A 100 4.57 -0.40 4.91
N LEU A 101 3.69 -0.78 5.84
CA LEU A 101 3.59 -0.19 7.17
C LEU A 101 4.25 -1.11 8.21
N ASP A 102 4.77 -0.52 9.27
CA ASP A 102 5.30 -1.28 10.39
C ASP A 102 4.15 -1.74 11.30
N VAL A 103 4.20 -2.99 11.72
CA VAL A 103 3.29 -3.57 12.72
C VAL A 103 4.11 -4.06 13.90
N GLU A 104 3.46 -4.22 15.05
CA GLU A 104 4.04 -4.96 16.17
C GLU A 104 3.73 -6.45 16.01
N ASN A 105 4.68 -7.32 16.39
CA ASN A 105 4.44 -8.76 16.36
C ASN A 105 3.35 -9.12 17.36
N ASP A 106 2.17 -9.49 16.86
CA ASP A 106 1.01 -9.84 17.67
C ASP A 106 0.19 -10.94 16.98
N PHE A 107 -0.10 -11.98 17.74
CA PHE A 107 -0.72 -13.20 17.23
C PHE A 107 -1.87 -13.53 18.15
N HIS A 108 -3.07 -13.54 17.59
CA HIS A 108 -4.30 -13.78 18.34
C HIS A 108 -5.11 -14.89 17.68
N TYR A 109 -5.58 -15.83 18.49
CA TYR A 109 -6.56 -16.82 18.07
C TYR A 109 -7.76 -16.79 19.01
N GLY A 110 -8.92 -16.42 18.49
CA GLY A 110 -10.13 -16.26 19.29
C GLY A 110 -11.39 -16.36 18.46
N ASP A 111 -12.54 -16.14 19.07
CA ASP A 111 -13.83 -16.25 18.35
C ASP A 111 -14.08 -15.07 17.39
N LYS A 112 -13.28 -14.01 17.48
CA LYS A 112 -13.31 -12.81 16.65
C LYS A 112 -11.87 -12.42 16.27
N PRO A 113 -11.67 -11.77 15.11
CA PRO A 113 -10.36 -11.26 14.77
C PRO A 113 -9.92 -10.11 15.68
N ASN A 114 -8.63 -10.03 15.97
CA ASN A 114 -8.02 -8.87 16.60
C ASN A 114 -7.73 -7.82 15.52
N LEU A 115 -8.38 -6.66 15.61
CA LEU A 115 -8.27 -5.57 14.63
C LEU A 115 -7.54 -4.34 15.17
N ASP A 116 -7.08 -4.38 16.41
CA ASP A 116 -6.56 -3.21 17.12
C ASP A 116 -5.38 -2.55 16.40
N GLN A 117 -4.52 -3.33 15.76
CA GLN A 117 -3.41 -2.79 14.96
C GLN A 117 -3.86 -2.20 13.63
N ILE A 118 -4.76 -2.86 12.88
CA ILE A 118 -5.25 -2.29 11.62
C ILE A 118 -6.08 -1.04 11.85
N GLU A 119 -6.92 -1.00 12.88
CA GLU A 119 -7.69 0.21 13.16
C GLU A 119 -6.80 1.39 13.56
N ARG A 120 -5.69 1.12 14.26
CA ARG A 120 -4.65 2.13 14.50
C ARG A 120 -3.98 2.57 13.21
N LEU A 121 -3.58 1.63 12.34
CA LEU A 121 -2.97 1.97 11.06
C LEU A 121 -3.93 2.72 10.12
N ASP A 122 -5.22 2.40 10.09
CA ASP A 122 -6.23 3.13 9.28
C ASP A 122 -6.41 4.57 9.78
N ALA A 123 -6.21 4.80 11.08
CA ALA A 123 -6.25 6.14 11.68
C ALA A 123 -4.94 6.93 11.48
N GLU A 124 -3.78 6.26 11.56
CA GLU A 124 -2.45 6.87 11.40
C GLU A 124 -2.08 7.10 9.93
N PHE A 125 -2.54 6.23 9.04
CA PHE A 125 -2.28 6.28 7.60
C PHE A 125 -3.63 6.35 6.87
N PRO A 126 -4.29 7.52 6.89
CA PRO A 126 -5.57 7.69 6.23
C PRO A 126 -5.40 7.59 4.71
N ASN A 127 -6.50 7.72 3.96
CA ASN A 127 -6.45 7.71 2.51
C ASN A 127 -5.49 8.79 1.99
N THR A 128 -4.40 8.39 1.36
CA THR A 128 -3.35 9.30 0.88
C THR A 128 -3.25 9.23 -0.64
N GLY A 129 -3.28 10.39 -1.28
CA GLY A 129 -2.96 10.52 -2.70
C GLY A 129 -1.47 10.78 -2.87
N ILE A 130 -0.74 9.87 -3.51
CA ILE A 130 0.67 10.09 -3.84
C ILE A 130 0.77 10.54 -5.29
N LEU A 131 1.36 11.71 -5.51
CA LEU A 131 1.53 12.31 -6.83
C LEU A 131 3.00 12.29 -7.23
N LEU A 132 3.37 11.36 -8.11
CA LEU A 132 4.69 11.33 -8.71
C LEU A 132 4.75 12.32 -9.88
N ALA A 133 5.45 13.43 -9.71
CA ALA A 133 5.61 14.49 -10.70
C ALA A 133 6.93 14.34 -11.47
N GLN A 134 6.81 14.07 -12.76
CA GLN A 134 7.91 14.04 -13.73
C GLN A 134 7.71 15.14 -14.77
N LEU A 135 8.65 15.30 -15.70
CA LEU A 135 8.64 16.43 -16.62
C LEU A 135 7.45 16.41 -17.59
N ASP A 136 7.22 15.25 -18.17
CA ASP A 136 6.25 14.94 -19.21
C ASP A 136 5.12 14.04 -18.67
N SER A 137 5.17 13.65 -17.41
CA SER A 137 4.19 12.73 -16.84
C SER A 137 3.89 13.02 -15.38
N ILE A 138 2.67 12.68 -14.96
CA ILE A 138 2.24 12.72 -13.57
C ILE A 138 1.52 11.40 -13.28
N THR A 139 1.98 10.67 -12.26
CA THR A 139 1.30 9.45 -11.82
C THR A 139 0.67 9.68 -10.46
N ALA A 140 -0.65 9.51 -10.38
CA ALA A 140 -1.41 9.58 -9.14
C ALA A 140 -1.69 8.16 -8.63
N TYR A 141 -1.18 7.84 -7.45
CA TYR A 141 -1.49 6.63 -6.71
C TYR A 141 -2.53 6.95 -5.66
N ASP A 142 -3.66 6.25 -5.70
CA ASP A 142 -4.61 6.21 -4.60
C ASP A 142 -4.15 5.14 -3.62
N THR A 143 -3.88 5.52 -2.38
CA THR A 143 -3.34 4.61 -1.38
C THR A 143 -4.15 4.63 -0.10
N ARG A 144 -4.25 3.45 0.52
CA ARG A 144 -4.91 3.26 1.80
C ARG A 144 -4.24 2.12 2.54
N LEU A 145 -4.02 2.28 3.85
CA LEU A 145 -3.35 1.28 4.68
C LEU A 145 -1.97 0.83 4.13
N GLY A 146 -1.27 1.75 3.44
CA GLY A 146 0.02 1.46 2.82
C GLY A 146 -0.04 0.57 1.57
N GLU A 147 -1.23 0.32 1.02
CA GLU A 147 -1.43 -0.39 -0.24
C GLU A 147 -1.94 0.55 -1.34
N VAL A 148 -1.62 0.23 -2.59
CA VAL A 148 -2.14 0.93 -3.77
C VAL A 148 -3.51 0.36 -4.15
N GLU A 149 -4.53 1.20 -4.11
CA GLU A 149 -5.87 0.84 -4.56
C GLU A 149 -6.11 1.12 -6.04
N ASP A 150 -5.58 2.22 -6.55
CA ASP A 150 -5.75 2.65 -7.95
C ASP A 150 -4.54 3.46 -8.41
N VAL A 151 -4.27 3.41 -9.70
CA VAL A 151 -3.18 4.18 -10.33
C VAL A 151 -3.74 4.87 -11.56
N VAL A 152 -3.51 6.18 -11.65
CA VAL A 152 -3.83 7.00 -12.81
C VAL A 152 -2.56 7.65 -13.32
N VAL A 153 -2.19 7.36 -14.56
CA VAL A 153 -1.02 7.95 -15.23
C VAL A 153 -1.51 8.99 -16.21
N PHE A 154 -0.95 10.18 -16.13
CA PHE A 154 -1.10 11.26 -17.10
C PHE A 154 0.22 11.45 -17.84
N ASP A 155 0.19 11.40 -19.17
CA ASP A 155 1.39 11.44 -20.01
C ASP A 155 1.24 12.51 -21.10
N LEU A 156 2.23 13.38 -21.23
CA LEU A 156 2.32 14.48 -22.18
C LEU A 156 3.20 14.07 -23.35
N ASP A 157 2.61 14.07 -24.54
CA ASP A 157 3.36 13.99 -25.78
C ASP A 157 3.91 15.38 -26.13
N LEU A 158 5.21 15.57 -25.91
CA LEU A 158 5.92 16.84 -26.17
C LEU A 158 5.96 17.21 -27.67
N ASP A 159 5.78 16.24 -28.57
CA ASP A 159 5.78 16.49 -30.01
C ASP A 159 4.41 17.01 -30.47
N THR A 160 3.32 16.53 -29.85
CA THR A 160 1.94 16.89 -30.24
C THR A 160 1.26 17.89 -29.31
N ASP A 161 1.84 18.20 -28.14
CA ASP A 161 1.21 19.01 -27.07
C ASP A 161 -0.12 18.41 -26.57
N GLN A 162 -0.32 17.10 -26.78
CA GLN A 162 -1.51 16.38 -26.33
C GLN A 162 -1.13 15.48 -25.16
N TRP A 163 -2.05 15.35 -24.21
CA TRP A 163 -1.86 14.42 -23.10
C TRP A 163 -2.89 13.30 -23.10
N ARG A 164 -2.51 12.18 -22.48
CA ARG A 164 -3.30 10.96 -22.37
C ARG A 164 -3.44 10.55 -20.91
N ARG A 165 -4.55 9.88 -20.60
CA ARG A 165 -4.85 9.30 -19.30
C ARG A 165 -4.91 7.79 -19.41
N TYR A 166 -4.21 7.11 -18.51
CA TYR A 166 -4.26 5.67 -18.34
C TYR A 166 -4.69 5.37 -16.90
N GLN A 167 -5.52 4.35 -16.69
CA GLN A 167 -6.02 3.98 -15.35
C GLN A 167 -6.14 2.46 -15.23
N GLY A 168 -5.64 1.89 -14.13
CA GLY A 168 -5.74 0.46 -13.87
C GLY A 168 -4.96 -0.03 -12.64
N ARG A 169 -5.37 -1.19 -12.11
CA ARG A 169 -4.66 -1.93 -11.05
C ARG A 169 -3.57 -2.81 -11.68
N GLY A 170 -2.31 -2.47 -11.49
CA GLY A 170 -1.17 -3.31 -11.83
C GLY A 170 -0.25 -2.69 -12.86
N LYS A 171 1.01 -2.49 -12.45
CA LYS A 171 2.06 -1.76 -13.13
C LYS A 171 1.58 -0.37 -13.50
N GLY A 172 1.90 0.62 -12.67
CA GLY A 172 2.05 1.99 -13.12
C GLY A 172 2.66 1.93 -14.52
N GLY A 173 1.84 2.25 -15.52
CA GLY A 173 2.23 2.11 -16.92
C GLY A 173 3.57 2.79 -17.06
N GLU A 174 4.53 2.13 -17.73
CA GLU A 174 5.86 2.68 -17.99
C GLU A 174 5.68 4.11 -18.48
N ALA A 175 5.72 5.07 -17.56
CA ALA A 175 5.77 6.46 -17.90
C ALA A 175 7.07 6.55 -18.67
N ALA A 176 7.01 7.05 -19.90
CA ALA A 176 8.19 7.21 -20.72
C ALA A 176 9.12 8.16 -19.97
N SER A 177 9.99 7.63 -19.12
CA SER A 177 10.93 8.40 -18.33
C SER A 177 11.95 8.96 -19.31
N SER A 178 11.73 10.17 -19.80
CA SER A 178 12.76 10.88 -20.54
C SER A 178 13.87 11.25 -19.54
N SER A 179 14.97 10.50 -19.59
CA SER A 179 16.24 10.81 -18.89
C SER A 179 16.94 12.04 -19.49
N GLN A 180 16.27 12.77 -20.38
CA GLN A 180 16.84 13.81 -21.21
C GLN A 180 16.82 15.16 -20.48
N ILE A 181 17.66 15.23 -19.45
CA ILE A 181 18.19 16.48 -18.93
C ILE A 181 19.17 16.98 -19.99
N ASP A 182 18.69 17.58 -21.08
CA ASP A 182 19.48 18.59 -21.78
C ASP A 182 18.65 19.37 -22.81
N GLN A 183 18.67 20.69 -22.62
CA GLN A 183 18.07 21.76 -23.44
C GLN A 183 16.56 21.94 -23.31
N PHE A 184 16.18 22.60 -22.22
CA PHE A 184 14.87 23.22 -22.04
C PHE A 184 14.69 24.38 -23.02
N ASP A 185 14.05 24.11 -24.14
CA ASP A 185 13.57 25.16 -25.04
C ASP A 185 12.38 25.89 -24.39
N SER A 186 12.33 27.22 -24.49
CA SER A 186 11.26 28.05 -23.89
C SER A 186 9.84 27.67 -24.34
N ARG A 187 9.71 26.95 -25.46
CA ARG A 187 8.45 26.39 -25.96
C ARG A 187 7.98 25.19 -25.14
N LYS A 188 8.89 24.26 -24.81
CA LYS A 188 8.59 23.07 -23.99
C LYS A 188 8.12 23.44 -22.59
N GLU A 189 8.68 24.52 -22.02
CA GLU A 189 8.23 25.01 -20.70
C GLU A 189 6.78 25.48 -20.70
N LYS A 190 6.32 26.15 -21.76
CA LYS A 190 4.92 26.60 -21.85
C LYS A 190 3.95 25.41 -21.98
N GLN A 191 4.36 24.37 -22.71
CA GLN A 191 3.59 23.13 -22.87
C GLN A 191 3.47 22.39 -21.53
N VAL A 192 4.58 22.18 -20.83
CA VAL A 192 4.59 21.53 -19.50
C VAL A 192 3.75 22.30 -18.48
N ARG A 193 3.87 23.63 -18.42
CA ARG A 193 3.02 24.44 -17.51
C ARG A 193 1.53 24.32 -17.82
N ARG A 194 1.16 24.27 -19.11
CA ARG A 194 -0.24 24.07 -19.52
C ARG A 194 -0.72 22.68 -19.10
N PHE A 195 0.07 21.64 -19.39
CA PHE A 195 -0.20 20.26 -19.00
C PHE A 195 -0.48 20.12 -17.50
N TYR A 196 0.38 20.71 -16.65
CA TYR A 196 0.20 20.68 -15.19
C TYR A 196 -1.10 21.36 -14.75
N ARG A 197 -1.44 22.50 -15.35
CA ARG A 197 -2.69 23.21 -15.07
C ARG A 197 -3.93 22.41 -15.47
N ASP A 198 -3.89 21.80 -16.65
CA ASP A 198 -4.98 20.99 -17.17
C ASP A 198 -5.22 19.77 -16.25
N ILE A 199 -4.13 19.12 -15.82
CA ILE A 199 -4.19 17.97 -14.93
C ILE A 199 -4.58 18.34 -13.50
N ALA A 200 -4.25 19.53 -13.02
CA ALA A 200 -4.63 19.96 -11.68
C ALA A 200 -6.16 19.84 -11.46
N GLY A 201 -6.96 20.09 -12.50
CA GLY A 201 -8.41 19.84 -12.46
C GLY A 201 -8.78 18.37 -12.28
N GLU A 202 -8.12 17.48 -13.01
CA GLU A 202 -8.31 16.02 -12.91
C GLU A 202 -7.87 15.49 -11.54
N ILE A 203 -6.71 15.93 -11.02
CA ILE A 203 -6.22 15.52 -9.70
C ILE A 203 -7.16 16.00 -8.60
N ARG A 204 -7.71 17.22 -8.68
CA ARG A 204 -8.74 17.67 -7.73
C ARG A 204 -10.01 16.82 -7.79
N SER A 205 -10.37 16.33 -8.97
CA SER A 205 -11.47 15.37 -9.12
C SER A 205 -11.15 14.04 -8.45
N LEU A 206 -9.94 13.51 -8.64
CA LEU A 206 -9.46 12.30 -7.98
C LEU A 206 -9.44 12.46 -6.46
N HIS A 207 -8.86 13.55 -5.95
CA HIS A 207 -8.86 13.90 -4.52
C HIS A 207 -10.25 13.83 -3.89
N LYS A 208 -11.26 14.41 -4.56
CA LYS A 208 -12.66 14.37 -4.09
C LYS A 208 -13.29 12.98 -4.22
N LYS A 209 -13.04 12.28 -5.33
CA LYS A 209 -13.59 10.95 -5.62
C LYS A 209 -13.09 9.91 -4.63
N HIS A 210 -11.79 9.89 -4.40
CA HIS A 210 -11.10 8.93 -3.53
C HIS A 210 -11.04 9.40 -2.06
N LYS A 211 -11.49 10.64 -1.81
CA LYS A 211 -11.54 11.27 -0.48
C LYS A 211 -10.19 11.19 0.20
N TRP A 212 -9.16 11.69 -0.49
CA TRP A 212 -7.84 11.79 0.12
C TRP A 212 -7.90 12.72 1.31
N ASN A 213 -7.43 12.23 2.44
CA ASN A 213 -7.23 13.01 3.66
C ASN A 213 -5.88 13.73 3.59
N GLU A 214 -4.90 13.11 2.92
CA GLU A 214 -3.55 13.62 2.77
C GLU A 214 -3.10 13.53 1.31
N VAL A 215 -2.26 14.47 0.88
CA VAL A 215 -1.64 14.46 -0.44
C VAL A 215 -0.14 14.63 -0.29
N VAL A 216 0.61 13.70 -0.87
CA VAL A 216 2.08 13.72 -0.91
C VAL A 216 2.54 13.86 -2.34
N ILE A 217 3.37 14.86 -2.63
CA ILE A 217 3.99 15.04 -3.94
C ILE A 217 5.41 14.49 -3.90
N ILE A 218 5.79 13.65 -4.86
CA ILE A 218 7.16 13.15 -5.03
C ILE A 218 7.64 13.57 -6.40
N GLY A 219 8.83 14.18 -6.50
CA GLY A 219 9.39 14.56 -7.79
C GLY A 219 10.67 15.37 -7.64
N GLN A 220 11.28 15.77 -8.74
CA GLN A 220 12.37 16.75 -8.68
C GLN A 220 11.82 18.12 -8.24
N ASP A 221 12.63 18.92 -7.55
CA ASP A 221 12.24 20.23 -6.97
C ASP A 221 11.36 21.06 -7.90
N ARG A 222 11.74 21.20 -9.17
CA ARG A 222 11.01 22.02 -10.13
C ARG A 222 9.61 21.44 -10.43
N SER A 223 9.52 20.16 -10.76
CA SER A 223 8.26 19.49 -11.10
C SER A 223 7.33 19.42 -9.89
N ALA A 224 7.87 19.05 -8.73
CA ALA A 224 7.09 18.93 -7.50
C ALA A 224 6.49 20.28 -7.07
N ASN A 225 7.30 21.36 -7.10
CA ASN A 225 6.80 22.70 -6.77
C ASN A 225 5.82 23.24 -7.83
N LEU A 226 6.06 23.00 -9.13
CA LEU A 226 5.13 23.44 -10.17
C LEU A 226 3.76 22.77 -10.01
N LEU A 227 3.74 21.47 -9.69
CA LEU A 227 2.49 20.75 -9.45
C LEU A 227 1.78 21.27 -8.19
N LYS A 228 2.54 21.48 -7.11
CA LYS A 228 2.01 22.06 -5.86
C LYS A 228 1.33 23.41 -6.11
N ASP A 229 1.96 24.29 -6.87
CA ASP A 229 1.45 25.64 -7.13
C ASP A 229 0.15 25.64 -7.97
N GLU A 230 -0.05 24.66 -8.87
CA GLU A 230 -1.25 24.59 -9.72
C GLU A 230 -2.40 23.78 -9.08
N LEU A 231 -2.12 22.92 -8.09
CA LEU A 231 -3.11 22.00 -7.52
C LEU A 231 -4.19 22.65 -6.65
N ASP A 232 -3.89 23.78 -5.99
CA ASP A 232 -4.82 24.50 -5.09
C ASP A 232 -5.55 23.57 -4.10
N ILE A 233 -4.80 22.64 -3.51
CA ILE A 233 -5.22 21.76 -2.41
C ILE A 233 -4.13 21.74 -1.35
N ASP A 234 -4.49 21.39 -0.12
CA ASP A 234 -3.51 21.24 0.96
C ASP A 234 -2.60 20.04 0.66
N ILE A 235 -1.30 20.32 0.59
CA ILE A 235 -0.25 19.32 0.38
C ILE A 235 0.44 19.08 1.70
N GLU A 236 0.25 17.89 2.26
CA GLU A 236 0.85 17.48 3.53
C GLU A 236 2.38 17.47 3.40
N ARG A 237 2.88 16.96 2.27
CA ARG A 237 4.33 16.80 2.08
C ARG A 237 4.79 16.86 0.64
N VAL A 238 6.01 17.36 0.46
CA VAL A 238 6.74 17.32 -0.82
C VAL A 238 8.08 16.60 -0.61
N VAL A 239 8.29 15.52 -1.36
CA VAL A 239 9.51 14.70 -1.35
C VAL A 239 10.30 14.97 -2.62
N ASN A 240 11.40 15.69 -2.45
CA ASN A 240 12.28 16.10 -3.56
C ASN A 240 13.23 14.97 -3.98
N ARG A 241 12.74 14.03 -4.78
CA ARG A 241 13.48 12.87 -5.29
C ARG A 241 13.05 12.52 -6.72
N ASN A 242 14.01 12.11 -7.53
CA ASN A 242 13.72 11.53 -8.84
C ASN A 242 13.43 10.04 -8.69
N LEU A 243 12.14 9.66 -8.80
CA LEU A 243 11.67 8.27 -8.73
C LEU A 243 11.04 7.81 -10.05
N GLY A 244 11.43 8.41 -11.19
CA GLY A 244 10.75 8.17 -12.47
C GLY A 244 10.71 6.73 -12.98
N ASN A 245 11.63 5.88 -12.51
CA ASN A 245 11.67 4.43 -12.81
C ASN A 245 11.65 3.57 -11.54
N ALA A 246 11.25 4.15 -10.41
CA ALA A 246 11.19 3.40 -9.16
C ALA A 246 10.00 2.44 -9.16
N GLU A 247 10.16 1.29 -8.52
CA GLU A 247 9.04 0.37 -8.31
C GLU A 247 8.02 0.99 -7.34
N GLU A 248 6.76 0.57 -7.46
CA GLU A 248 5.65 1.06 -6.61
C GLU A 248 5.99 0.96 -5.12
N GLU A 249 6.69 -0.10 -4.71
CA GLU A 249 7.18 -0.32 -3.36
C GLU A 249 8.11 0.80 -2.86
N GLU A 250 9.05 1.25 -3.69
CA GLU A 250 9.96 2.34 -3.36
C GLU A 250 9.19 3.67 -3.25
N ILE A 251 8.22 3.90 -4.15
CA ILE A 251 7.37 5.10 -4.13
C ILE A 251 6.57 5.17 -2.83
N LEU A 252 5.88 4.09 -2.47
CA LEU A 252 5.15 3.98 -1.20
C LEU A 252 6.07 4.19 -0.01
N ARG A 253 7.25 3.54 -0.01
CA ARG A 253 8.21 3.68 1.09
C ARG A 253 8.62 5.13 1.28
N ARG A 254 8.93 5.86 0.21
CA ARG A 254 9.27 7.29 0.29
C ARG A 254 8.08 8.16 0.68
N ALA A 255 6.88 7.79 0.26
CA ALA A 255 5.66 8.52 0.60
C ALA A 255 5.28 8.39 2.07
N PHE A 256 5.71 7.33 2.76
CA PHE A 256 5.41 7.09 4.18
C PHE A 256 6.64 7.15 5.11
N GLU A 257 7.87 7.26 4.58
CA GLU A 257 9.08 7.56 5.36
C GLU A 257 8.91 8.92 6.05
N GLN A 258 8.81 8.98 7.38
CA GLN A 258 8.83 10.23 8.17
C GLN A 258 10.26 10.66 8.50
#